data_AF-A0A3D4IIQ1-F1
#
_entry.id   AF-A0A3D4IIQ1-F1
#
_cell.length_a   1.000
_cell.length_b   1.000
_cell.length_c   1.000
_cell.angle_alpha   90.00
_cell.angle_beta   90.00
_cell.angle_gamma   90.00
#
_symmetry.space_group_name_H-M   'P 1'
#
loop_
_entity.id
_entity.type
_entity.pdbx_description
1 polymer ?
#
loop_
_entity_poly.entity_id
_entity_poly.type
_entity_poly.pdbx_seq_one_letter_code
_entity_poly.pdbx_strand_id
1 'polypeptide(L)' 'SVQYAEVVDTEQLQRPVQLQPETDYLVAVAAYIGQTRLIDNQFVSVRNL' A
#
# COMPACT_ATOMS: atom_id res chain seq x y z
N SER A 1 15.05 0.41 -8.96
CA SER A 1 14.54 1.79 -8.82
C SER A 1 13.09 1.74 -8.37
N VAL A 2 12.71 2.45 -7.31
CA VAL A 2 11.32 2.49 -6.83
C VAL A 2 10.52 3.45 -7.71
N GLN A 3 9.33 3.04 -8.15
CA GLN A 3 8.38 3.93 -8.84
C GLN A 3 7.37 4.49 -7.86
N TYR A 4 6.75 3.63 -7.04
CA TYR A 4 5.87 4.05 -5.97
C TYR A 4 5.89 3.05 -4.81
N ALA A 5 5.58 3.56 -3.63
CA ALA A 5 5.24 2.81 -2.44
C ALA A 5 4.13 3.61 -1.73
N GLU A 6 2.92 3.07 -1.72
CA GLU A 6 1.73 3.80 -1.25
C GLU A 6 0.90 2.93 -0.30
N VAL A 7 0.18 3.61 0.59
CA VAL A 7 -0.88 3.02 1.41
C VAL A 7 -2.19 3.63 0.94
N VAL A 8 -3.15 2.78 0.58
CA VAL A 8 -4.48 3.18 0.14
C VAL A 8 -5.55 2.44 0.91
N ASP A 9 -6.74 3.02 1.03
CA ASP A 9 -7.90 2.28 1.51
C ASP A 9 -8.30 1.18 0.52
N THR A 10 -8.92 0.11 1.01
CA THR A 10 -9.21 -1.09 0.20
C THR A 10 -10.45 -0.98 -0.67
N GLU A 11 -11.30 0.04 -0.45
CA GLU A 11 -12.57 0.19 -1.17
C GLU A 11 -12.44 1.12 -2.38
N GLN A 12 -11.82 2.28 -2.20
CA GLN A 12 -11.69 3.36 -3.17
C GLN A 12 -10.28 3.47 -3.75
N LEU A 13 -9.30 2.77 -3.17
CA LEU A 13 -7.88 2.86 -3.54
C LEU A 13 -7.36 4.29 -3.51
N GLN A 14 -7.86 5.09 -2.55
CA GLN A 14 -7.41 6.44 -2.34
C GLN A 14 -6.44 6.49 -1.17
N ARG A 15 -5.52 7.46 -1.22
CA ARG A 15 -4.65 7.71 -0.08
C ARG A 15 -5.51 8.25 1.07
N PRO A 16 -5.56 7.56 2.23
CA PRO A 16 -6.35 8.03 3.35
C PRO A 16 -5.72 9.28 3.95
N VAL A 17 -6.55 10.22 4.41
CA VAL A 17 -6.09 11.40 5.15
C VAL A 17 -5.44 10.98 6.48
N GLN A 18 -5.99 9.96 7.12
CA GLN A 18 -5.48 9.38 8.35
C GLN A 18 -5.80 7.89 8.39
N LEU A 19 -4.87 7.09 8.91
CA LEU A 19 -5.10 5.68 9.19
C LEU A 19 -6.01 5.54 10.41
N GLN A 20 -7.06 4.74 10.27
CA GLN A 20 -8.05 4.44 11.29
C GLN A 20 -7.75 3.06 11.89
N PRO A 21 -7.89 2.89 13.22
CA PRO A 21 -7.82 1.57 13.85
C PRO A 21 -8.88 0.62 13.29
N GLU A 22 -8.58 -0.68 13.37
CA GLU A 22 -9.43 -1.78 12.92
C GLU A 22 -9.90 -1.67 11.46
N THR A 23 -9.18 -0.87 10.66
CA THR A 23 -9.42 -0.69 9.23
C THR A 23 -8.33 -1.38 8.43
N ASP A 24 -8.74 -2.07 7.36
CA ASP A 24 -7.84 -2.72 6.41
C ASP A 24 -7.40 -1.73 5.33
N TYR A 25 -6.11 -1.73 5.04
CA TYR A 25 -5.45 -0.94 4.02
C TYR A 25 -4.68 -1.84 3.06
N LEU A 26 -4.42 -1.36 1.85
CA LEU A 26 -3.52 -2.00 0.90
C LEU A 26 -2.20 -1.23 0.87
N VAL A 27 -1.09 -1.92 1.15
CA VAL A 27 0.25 -1.42 0.86
C VAL A 27 0.62 -1.87 -0.55
N ALA A 28 0.87 -0.92 -1.45
CA ALA A 28 1.17 -1.17 -2.85
C ALA A 28 2.58 -0.69 -3.21
N VAL A 29 3.37 -1.53 -3.88
CA VAL A 29 4.74 -1.20 -4.29
C VAL A 29 4.95 -1.56 -5.75
N ALA A 30 5.59 -0.67 -6.50
CA ALA A 30 6.17 -0.99 -7.80
C ALA A 30 7.62 -0.54 -7.88
N ALA A 31 8.47 -1.42 -8.39
CA ALA A 31 9.89 -1.15 -8.56
C ALA A 31 10.46 -1.89 -9.78
N TYR A 32 11.51 -1.31 -10.36
CA TYR A 32 12.37 -1.99 -11.31
C TYR A 32 13.50 -2.74 -10.59
N ILE A 33 13.66 -4.02 -10.93
CA ILE A 33 14.86 -4.82 -10.66
C ILE A 33 15.57 -5.07 -12.00
N GLY A 34 16.71 -4.41 -12.20
CA GLY A 34 17.34 -4.33 -13.53
C GLY A 34 16.41 -3.66 -14.53
N GLN A 35 16.05 -4.38 -15.59
CA GLN A 35 15.09 -3.94 -16.62
C GLN A 35 13.66 -4.44 -16.37
N THR A 36 13.47 -5.33 -15.39
CA THR A 36 12.18 -5.93 -15.09
C THR A 36 11.40 -5.06 -14.11
N ARG A 37 10.15 -4.74 -14.43
CA ARG A 37 9.23 -4.06 -13.51
C ARG A 37 8.41 -5.09 -12.73
N LEU A 38 8.51 -5.03 -11.41
CA LEU A 38 7.73 -5.86 -10.49
C LEU A 38 6.72 -4.99 -9.75
N ILE A 39 5.56 -5.58 -9.43
CA ILE A 39 4.51 -5.01 -8.59
C ILE A 39 4.18 -6.04 -7.53
N ASP A 40 3.99 -5.60 -6.30
CA ASP A 40 3.43 -6.43 -5.23
C ASP A 40 2.53 -5.59 -4.33
N ASN A 41 1.56 -6.23 -3.67
CA ASN A 41 0.68 -5.57 -2.72
C ASN A 41 0.34 -6.48 -1.53
N GLN A 42 0.10 -5.89 -0.37
CA GLN A 42 -0.25 -6.63 0.84
C GLN A 42 -1.35 -5.91 1.63
N PHE A 43 -2.35 -6.66 2.10
CA PHE A 43 -3.35 -6.15 3.03
C PHE A 43 -2.76 -6.01 4.44
N VAL A 44 -3.01 -4.88 5.09
CA VAL A 44 -2.55 -4.60 6.45
C VAL A 44 -3.69 -4.01 7.28
N SER A 45 -3.79 -4.42 8.54
CA SER A 45 -4.77 -3.87 9.49
C SER A 45 -4.04 -3.02 10.53
N VAL A 46 -4.56 -1.83 10.81
CA VAL A 46 -4.02 -0.98 11.88
C VAL A 46 -4.68 -1.36 13.20
N ARG A 47 -3.89 -1.73 14.21
CA ARG A 47 -4.39 -2.11 15.53
C ARG A 47 -4.08 -1.04 16.56
N ASN A 48 -4.96 -0.84 17.53
CA ASN A 48 -4.62 -0.09 18.73
C ASN A 48 -3.65 -0.93 19.59
N LEU A 49 -2.52 -0.32 19.98
CA LEU A 49 -1.54 -0.90 20.91
C LEU A 49 -1.87 -0.50 22.35
#